data_AF-A0A6N0L933-F1
#
_entry.id   AF-A0A6N0L933-F1
#
_cell.length_a   1.000
_cell.length_b   1.000
_cell.length_c   1.000
_cell.angle_alpha   90.00
_cell.angle_beta   90.00
_cell.angle_gamma   90.00
#
_symmetry.space_group_name_H-M   'P 1'
#
loop_
_entity.id
_entity.type
_entity.pdbx_description
1 polymer ?
#
loop_
_entity_poly.entity_id
_entity_poly.type
_entity_poly.pdbx_seq_one_letter_code
_entity_poly.pdbx_strand_id
1 'polypeptide(L)'
;MEPLLNSSSYILVPKKNFVRYALPYEVLPTFMCCEVNQKKVFDKEIAKSLFSQESVANENLILEVNTEDNDEYISFSNIKKVYFSNQENLDLFLERSYENYDVNSLDCYILALGGNDINTKVDIIYPSKINKSLFTRKMALRDSVIGLIYEKLKNNTNLQYFFGLLKSPIKLNEIINLLFDSDLNKSIEKEIQIDFFKICSEYNLTEGWNPINIVSDFENKISENIKTSSEFQAWVLTVKKIINGDNVNIVFDDNGNITLRAMTLVLLNPEIFQLESIKNNSNFVIGDNVYKLALKFLKARLGYSYLSADDRMLVGENRELLQDIISYVYNLDETSCDNYLSDKIEIKNTNQDKQFNILKHGWLKTVSEDQFKIIFSIKGIKPIAGFSLDLIYEKEEKLLLRIIDRNSPKGMTKFKGQLALNIIELQKDLPDNSRFEVNDQGLVLILPLLWINEINLSNHLKEVFDILKPLAIAQKSSKLIDDVLIS
;
A
#
# COMPACT_ATOMS: atom_id res chain seq x y z
N MET A 1 -21.38 14.69 -24.03
CA MET A 1 -20.91 14.04 -25.26
C MET A 1 -19.89 14.97 -25.90
N GLU A 2 -18.66 14.50 -26.12
CA GLU A 2 -17.56 15.32 -26.66
C GLU A 2 -16.83 14.59 -27.80
N PRO A 3 -16.36 15.29 -28.83
CA PRO A 3 -15.61 14.69 -29.93
C PRO A 3 -14.13 14.44 -29.56
N LEU A 4 -13.48 13.50 -30.25
CA LEU A 4 -12.02 13.33 -30.21
C LEU A 4 -11.31 14.46 -30.95
N LEU A 5 -10.12 14.85 -30.49
CA LEU A 5 -9.26 15.87 -31.09
C LEU A 5 -8.17 15.25 -31.97
N ASN A 6 -7.92 15.84 -33.15
CA ASN A 6 -6.94 15.30 -34.11
C ASN A 6 -5.48 15.41 -33.64
N SER A 7 -5.18 16.39 -32.80
CA SER A 7 -3.83 16.68 -32.30
C SER A 7 -3.46 15.90 -31.04
N SER A 8 -4.38 15.08 -30.52
CA SER A 8 -4.20 14.41 -29.23
C SER A 8 -3.84 12.94 -29.40
N SER A 9 -3.15 12.44 -28.39
CA SER A 9 -2.79 11.04 -28.23
C SER A 9 -3.81 10.34 -27.33
N TYR A 10 -3.99 9.03 -27.52
CA TYR A 10 -4.98 8.24 -26.80
C TYR A 10 -4.36 6.99 -26.20
N ILE A 11 -4.88 6.58 -25.04
CA ILE A 11 -4.48 5.36 -24.33
C ILE A 11 -5.73 4.58 -23.93
N LEU A 12 -5.69 3.25 -24.11
CA LEU A 12 -6.72 2.33 -23.64
C LEU A 12 -6.24 1.70 -22.33
N VAL A 13 -7.02 1.85 -21.26
CA VAL A 13 -6.69 1.30 -19.93
C VAL A 13 -7.87 0.55 -19.32
N PRO A 14 -7.66 -0.64 -18.72
CA PRO A 14 -8.70 -1.27 -17.92
C PRO A 14 -9.10 -0.38 -16.74
N LYS A 15 -10.41 -0.08 -16.60
CA LYS A 15 -11.01 0.74 -15.53
C LYS A 15 -10.56 0.29 -14.14
N LYS A 16 -10.45 -1.03 -13.93
CA LYS A 16 -9.98 -1.61 -12.67
C LYS A 16 -8.53 -1.24 -12.36
N ASN A 17 -7.65 -1.22 -13.36
CA ASN A 17 -6.25 -0.85 -13.17
C ASN A 17 -6.12 0.64 -12.89
N PHE A 18 -6.83 1.46 -13.68
CA PHE A 18 -6.85 2.91 -13.51
C PHE A 18 -7.28 3.29 -12.08
N VAL A 19 -8.41 2.75 -11.62
CA VAL A 19 -8.96 3.04 -10.29
C VAL A 19 -8.05 2.55 -9.15
N ARG A 20 -7.44 1.36 -9.29
CA ARG A 20 -6.71 0.74 -8.17
C ARG A 20 -5.24 1.12 -8.09
N TYR A 21 -4.64 1.54 -9.20
CA TYR A 21 -3.19 1.68 -9.29
C TYR A 21 -2.75 2.99 -9.94
N ALA A 22 -3.62 3.68 -10.69
CA ALA A 22 -3.30 4.99 -11.23
C ALA A 22 -3.82 6.11 -10.31
N LEU A 23 -5.12 6.11 -9.98
CA LEU A 23 -5.73 7.14 -9.12
C LEU A 23 -5.04 7.29 -7.76
N PRO A 24 -4.72 6.20 -7.01
CA PRO A 24 -4.06 6.33 -5.72
C PRO A 24 -2.72 7.02 -5.82
N TYR A 25 -1.96 6.81 -6.89
CA TYR A 25 -0.60 7.32 -7.03
C TYR A 25 -0.53 8.60 -7.87
N GLU A 26 -1.65 9.06 -8.44
CA GLU A 26 -1.73 10.17 -9.42
C GLU A 26 -0.71 10.07 -10.56
N VAL A 27 -0.46 8.85 -11.03
CA VAL A 27 0.44 8.55 -12.15
C VAL A 27 -0.07 7.33 -12.88
N LEU A 28 0.09 7.28 -14.21
CA LEU A 28 -0.36 6.17 -15.04
C LEU A 28 0.83 5.34 -15.53
N PRO A 29 1.12 4.15 -14.97
CA PRO A 29 2.15 3.28 -15.48
C PRO A 29 1.72 2.63 -16.80
N THR A 30 2.51 2.76 -17.86
CA THR A 30 2.15 2.31 -19.22
C THR A 30 2.05 0.80 -19.35
N PHE A 31 2.75 0.04 -18.51
CA PHE A 31 2.60 -1.43 -18.44
C PHE A 31 1.21 -1.88 -17.98
N MET A 32 0.41 -0.97 -17.39
CA MET A 32 -0.99 -1.24 -17.00
C MET A 32 -2.01 -0.93 -18.09
N CYS A 33 -1.56 -0.36 -19.21
CA CYS A 33 -2.38 -0.01 -20.36
C CYS A 33 -2.42 -1.17 -21.37
N CYS A 34 -3.50 -1.24 -22.14
CA CYS A 34 -3.60 -2.16 -23.27
C CYS A 34 -2.67 -1.73 -24.40
N GLU A 35 -2.20 -2.69 -25.19
CA GLU A 35 -1.59 -2.37 -26.49
C GLU A 35 -2.67 -2.46 -27.56
N VAL A 36 -2.79 -1.41 -28.34
CA VAL A 36 -3.71 -1.33 -29.47
C VAL A 36 -2.87 -1.30 -30.73
N ASN A 37 -2.98 -2.35 -31.56
CA ASN A 37 -2.10 -2.56 -32.71
C ASN A 37 -0.60 -2.46 -32.33
N GLN A 38 -0.23 -3.10 -31.21
CA GLN A 38 1.14 -3.14 -30.67
C GLN A 38 1.69 -1.78 -30.15
N LYS A 39 0.81 -0.78 -29.96
CA LYS A 39 1.20 0.52 -29.40
C LYS A 39 0.44 0.82 -28.11
N LYS A 40 1.10 1.46 -27.14
CA LYS A 40 0.46 1.93 -25.90
C LYS A 40 -0.25 3.27 -26.11
N VAL A 41 0.35 4.13 -26.92
CA VAL A 41 -0.22 5.41 -27.32
C VAL A 41 -0.63 5.36 -28.80
N PHE A 42 -1.85 5.78 -29.10
CA PHE A 42 -2.40 5.72 -30.45
C PHE A 42 -3.17 6.98 -30.84
N ASP A 43 -3.43 7.13 -32.14
CA ASP A 43 -4.09 8.32 -32.68
C ASP A 43 -5.62 8.28 -32.58
N LYS A 44 -6.23 9.39 -32.97
CA LYS A 44 -7.68 9.54 -33.01
C LYS A 44 -8.39 8.53 -33.91
N GLU A 45 -7.80 8.12 -35.03
CA GLU A 45 -8.45 7.22 -35.97
C GLU A 45 -8.55 5.81 -35.40
N ILE A 46 -7.51 5.36 -34.68
CA ILE A 46 -7.54 4.13 -33.87
C ILE A 46 -8.56 4.27 -32.73
N ALA A 47 -8.56 5.40 -32.01
CA ALA A 47 -9.52 5.64 -30.93
C ALA A 47 -10.99 5.58 -31.41
N LYS A 48 -11.32 6.18 -32.56
CA LYS A 48 -12.65 6.06 -33.17
C LYS A 48 -12.99 4.62 -33.55
N SER A 49 -12.03 3.90 -34.13
CA SER A 49 -12.21 2.51 -34.57
C SER A 49 -12.51 1.57 -33.40
N LEU A 50 -11.86 1.80 -32.24
CA LEU A 50 -12.11 1.05 -31.01
C LEU A 50 -13.58 1.14 -30.55
N PHE A 51 -14.16 2.34 -30.62
CA PHE A 51 -15.55 2.57 -30.22
C PHE A 51 -16.56 2.15 -31.30
N SER A 52 -16.26 2.36 -32.59
CA SER A 52 -17.17 1.96 -33.68
C SER A 52 -17.32 0.44 -33.80
N GLN A 53 -16.28 -0.31 -33.44
CA GLN A 53 -16.28 -1.77 -33.44
C GLN A 53 -16.82 -2.37 -32.12
N GLU A 54 -17.37 -1.55 -31.21
CA GLU A 54 -17.78 -1.96 -29.85
C GLU A 54 -16.68 -2.73 -29.11
N SER A 55 -15.42 -2.51 -29.47
CA SER A 55 -14.26 -3.25 -28.95
C SER A 55 -13.78 -2.69 -27.61
N VAL A 56 -14.25 -1.49 -27.24
CA VAL A 56 -14.14 -0.95 -25.88
C VAL A 56 -15.21 -1.59 -25.00
N ALA A 57 -14.86 -2.71 -24.40
CA ALA A 57 -15.70 -3.32 -23.38
C ALA A 57 -15.93 -2.35 -22.19
N ASN A 58 -17.06 -2.52 -21.48
CA ASN A 58 -17.47 -1.67 -20.36
C ASN A 58 -16.42 -1.55 -19.24
N GLU A 59 -15.52 -2.53 -19.16
CA GLU A 59 -14.39 -2.57 -18.24
C GLU A 59 -13.20 -1.68 -18.65
N ASN A 60 -13.22 -0.99 -19.79
CA ASN A 60 -12.11 -0.17 -20.29
C ASN A 60 -12.46 1.32 -20.34
N LEU A 61 -11.42 2.15 -20.25
CA LEU A 61 -11.48 3.60 -20.40
C LEU A 61 -10.53 4.02 -21.53
N ILE A 62 -10.90 5.06 -22.27
CA ILE A 62 -9.98 5.74 -23.20
C ILE A 62 -9.58 7.08 -22.60
N LEU A 63 -8.28 7.30 -22.46
CA LEU A 63 -7.71 8.52 -21.94
C LEU A 63 -7.18 9.35 -23.10
N GLU A 64 -7.57 10.61 -23.18
CA GLU A 64 -6.87 11.60 -24.01
C GLU A 64 -5.68 12.14 -23.25
N VAL A 65 -4.49 12.02 -23.84
CA VAL A 65 -3.24 12.39 -23.21
C VAL A 65 -2.43 13.34 -24.08
N ASN A 66 -1.69 14.23 -23.42
CA ASN A 66 -0.70 15.10 -24.05
C ASN A 66 0.72 14.56 -23.79
N THR A 67 1.04 13.40 -24.37
CA THR A 67 2.37 12.79 -24.23
C THR A 67 2.77 12.02 -25.49
N GLU A 68 4.09 11.81 -25.64
CA GLU A 68 4.71 10.97 -26.65
C GLU A 68 5.03 9.58 -26.09
N ASP A 69 5.27 8.59 -26.96
CA ASP A 69 5.28 7.14 -26.71
C ASP A 69 6.40 6.61 -25.77
N ASN A 70 7.13 7.46 -25.05
CA ASN A 70 8.42 7.10 -24.41
C ASN A 70 8.43 7.00 -22.87
N ASP A 71 7.46 7.54 -22.15
CA ASP A 71 7.48 7.51 -20.68
C ASP A 71 6.90 6.20 -20.11
N GLU A 72 7.58 5.60 -19.12
CA GLU A 72 7.05 4.41 -18.41
C GLU A 72 5.90 4.78 -17.46
N TYR A 73 5.94 5.99 -16.90
CA TYR A 73 4.96 6.53 -15.99
C TYR A 73 4.48 7.88 -16.52
N ILE A 74 3.18 8.01 -16.81
CA ILE A 74 2.60 9.21 -17.39
C ILE A 74 2.00 10.08 -16.28
N SER A 75 2.32 11.38 -16.30
CA SER A 75 1.75 12.37 -15.39
C SER A 75 0.24 12.50 -15.54
N PHE A 76 -0.47 12.65 -14.42
CA PHE A 76 -1.91 12.94 -14.44
C PHE A 76 -2.23 14.31 -15.04
N SER A 77 -1.31 15.28 -14.98
CA SER A 77 -1.47 16.58 -15.66
C SER A 77 -1.60 16.45 -17.19
N ASN A 78 -1.04 15.36 -17.74
CA ASN A 78 -1.12 15.04 -19.16
C ASN A 78 -2.44 14.40 -19.54
N ILE A 79 -3.25 13.89 -18.60
CA ILE A 79 -4.58 13.35 -18.88
C ILE A 79 -5.55 14.51 -19.05
N LYS A 80 -6.00 14.75 -20.28
CA LYS A 80 -6.92 15.85 -20.59
C LYS A 80 -8.37 15.44 -20.46
N LYS A 81 -8.72 14.22 -20.86
CA LYS A 81 -10.11 13.73 -20.85
C LYS A 81 -10.16 12.23 -20.61
N VAL A 82 -11.23 11.79 -19.95
CA VAL A 82 -11.54 10.37 -19.74
C VAL A 82 -12.85 10.04 -20.46
N TYR A 83 -12.76 9.17 -21.46
CA TYR A 83 -13.88 8.77 -22.29
C TYR A 83 -14.49 7.44 -21.85
N PHE A 84 -15.81 7.43 -21.78
CA PHE A 84 -16.65 6.26 -21.46
C PHE A 84 -17.49 5.84 -22.66
N SER A 85 -17.79 4.54 -22.74
CA SER A 85 -18.61 3.94 -23.80
C SER A 85 -20.09 4.31 -23.73
N ASN A 86 -20.62 4.56 -22.52
CA ASN A 86 -22.02 4.89 -22.30
C ASN A 86 -22.21 5.68 -21.00
N GLN A 87 -23.42 6.24 -20.83
CA GLN A 87 -23.80 7.07 -19.68
C GLN A 87 -23.81 6.28 -18.37
N GLU A 88 -24.33 5.07 -18.37
CA GLU A 88 -24.41 4.23 -17.17
C GLU A 88 -23.02 4.00 -16.55
N ASN A 89 -22.01 3.71 -17.38
CA ASN A 89 -20.64 3.51 -16.91
C ASN A 89 -19.97 4.76 -16.35
N LEU A 90 -20.30 5.92 -16.95
CA LEU A 90 -19.84 7.23 -16.49
C LEU A 90 -20.48 7.54 -15.13
N ASP A 91 -21.80 7.40 -15.01
CA ASP A 91 -22.53 7.65 -13.77
C ASP A 91 -22.01 6.74 -12.65
N LEU A 92 -21.89 5.42 -12.91
CA LEU A 92 -21.32 4.46 -11.96
C LEU A 92 -19.86 4.77 -11.57
N PHE A 93 -19.10 5.48 -12.41
CA PHE A 93 -17.75 5.89 -12.08
C PHE A 93 -17.74 7.12 -11.17
N LEU A 94 -18.58 8.12 -11.46
CA LEU A 94 -18.69 9.37 -10.70
C LEU A 94 -19.41 9.20 -9.36
N GLU A 95 -20.40 8.31 -9.27
CA GLU A 95 -21.10 7.99 -8.02
C GLU A 95 -20.22 7.24 -7.00
N ARG A 96 -19.13 6.62 -7.46
CA ARG A 96 -18.21 5.93 -6.56
C ARG A 96 -17.34 6.94 -5.82
N SER A 97 -17.52 7.02 -4.51
CA SER A 97 -16.58 7.71 -3.64
C SER A 97 -15.31 6.87 -3.45
N TYR A 98 -14.16 7.43 -3.84
CA TYR A 98 -12.85 6.84 -3.57
C TYR A 98 -12.20 7.61 -2.43
N GLU A 99 -11.71 6.88 -1.41
CA GLU A 99 -11.15 7.47 -0.18
C GLU A 99 -9.98 8.41 -0.47
N ASN A 100 -9.18 8.09 -1.50
CA ASN A 100 -7.92 8.74 -1.79
C ASN A 100 -7.91 9.57 -3.07
N TYR A 101 -9.01 9.67 -3.82
CA TYR A 101 -9.02 10.50 -5.03
C TYR A 101 -10.43 11.01 -5.36
N ASP A 102 -10.55 12.31 -5.60
CA ASP A 102 -11.80 12.87 -6.09
C ASP A 102 -11.88 12.75 -7.61
N VAL A 103 -12.68 11.79 -8.09
CA VAL A 103 -12.89 11.57 -9.53
C VAL A 103 -13.63 12.72 -10.22
N ASN A 104 -14.29 13.61 -9.48
CA ASN A 104 -14.90 14.81 -10.05
C ASN A 104 -13.86 15.84 -10.51
N SER A 105 -12.59 15.68 -10.10
CA SER A 105 -11.48 16.48 -10.62
C SER A 105 -11.01 16.05 -12.02
N LEU A 106 -11.57 14.97 -12.58
CA LEU A 106 -11.28 14.50 -13.93
C LEU A 106 -12.36 14.97 -14.91
N ASP A 107 -11.92 15.45 -16.07
CA ASP A 107 -12.80 15.79 -17.19
C ASP A 107 -13.33 14.51 -17.88
N CYS A 108 -14.49 14.03 -17.42
CA CYS A 108 -15.08 12.77 -17.86
C CYS A 108 -16.23 12.99 -18.86
N TYR A 109 -16.22 12.26 -19.98
CA TYR A 109 -17.22 12.41 -21.04
C TYR A 109 -17.64 11.08 -21.66
N ILE A 110 -18.87 11.04 -22.19
CA ILE A 110 -19.24 10.04 -23.19
C ILE A 110 -18.65 10.47 -24.53
N LEU A 111 -18.02 9.53 -25.23
CA LEU A 111 -17.53 9.80 -26.57
C LEU A 111 -18.69 10.04 -27.55
N ALA A 112 -18.61 11.13 -28.32
CA ALA A 112 -19.48 11.35 -29.47
C ALA A 112 -18.82 10.79 -30.75
N LEU A 113 -19.34 9.69 -31.29
CA LEU A 113 -18.96 9.22 -32.63
C LEU A 113 -19.71 10.04 -33.69
N GLY A 114 -18.99 10.88 -34.42
CA GLY A 114 -19.50 11.46 -35.67
C GLY A 114 -19.62 10.35 -36.71
N GLY A 115 -20.76 10.24 -37.39
CA GLY A 115 -21.22 9.09 -38.18
C GLY A 115 -20.44 8.73 -39.45
N ASN A 116 -19.12 8.56 -39.36
CA ASN A 116 -18.31 7.95 -40.41
C ASN A 116 -17.72 6.63 -39.90
N ASP A 117 -18.09 5.52 -40.55
CA ASP A 117 -17.55 4.18 -40.30
C ASP A 117 -16.07 4.13 -40.70
N ILE A 118 -15.18 4.27 -39.72
CA ILE A 118 -13.75 4.02 -39.92
C ILE A 118 -13.51 2.54 -39.65
N ASN A 119 -13.04 1.85 -40.70
CA ASN A 119 -12.89 0.40 -40.77
C ASN A 119 -11.44 -0.05 -40.56
N THR A 120 -10.68 0.65 -39.72
CA THR A 120 -9.31 0.24 -39.38
C THR A 120 -9.39 -0.97 -38.45
N LYS A 121 -8.84 -2.12 -38.86
CA LYS A 121 -8.80 -3.30 -37.99
C LYS A 121 -8.04 -2.96 -36.70
N VAL A 122 -8.66 -3.26 -35.56
CA VAL A 122 -8.04 -3.06 -34.25
C VAL A 122 -7.76 -4.41 -33.60
N ASP A 123 -6.53 -4.58 -33.12
CA ASP A 123 -6.11 -5.68 -32.25
C ASP A 123 -5.78 -5.12 -30.86
N ILE A 124 -6.26 -5.79 -29.81
CA ILE A 124 -6.10 -5.34 -28.41
C ILE A 124 -5.41 -6.43 -27.61
N ILE A 125 -4.24 -6.10 -27.05
CA ILE A 125 -3.52 -6.94 -26.10
C ILE A 125 -3.71 -6.36 -24.71
N TYR A 126 -4.37 -7.11 -23.84
CA TYR A 126 -4.60 -6.70 -22.45
C TYR A 126 -3.33 -6.87 -21.61
N PRO A 127 -3.09 -5.97 -20.63
CA PRO A 127 -1.97 -6.09 -19.71
C PRO A 127 -2.11 -7.34 -18.82
N SER A 128 -0.98 -7.91 -18.41
CA SER A 128 -0.94 -9.01 -17.45
C SER A 128 -1.58 -8.62 -16.12
N LYS A 129 -2.18 -9.59 -15.42
CA LYS A 129 -2.77 -9.36 -14.10
C LYS A 129 -1.70 -8.90 -13.10
N ILE A 130 -1.94 -7.75 -12.47
CA ILE A 130 -1.03 -7.13 -11.51
C ILE A 130 -1.09 -7.88 -10.17
N ASN A 131 0.06 -8.29 -9.64
CA ASN A 131 0.20 -8.70 -8.24
C ASN A 131 0.22 -7.44 -7.37
N LYS A 132 -0.79 -7.28 -6.50
CA LYS A 132 -0.93 -6.09 -5.65
C LYS A 132 0.27 -5.92 -4.71
N SER A 133 0.71 -6.98 -4.02
CA SER A 133 1.83 -6.93 -3.08
C SER A 133 3.12 -6.51 -3.79
N LEU A 134 3.44 -7.19 -4.90
CA LEU A 134 4.64 -6.85 -5.68
C LEU A 134 4.61 -5.42 -6.23
N PHE A 135 3.45 -4.97 -6.72
CA PHE A 135 3.28 -3.61 -7.19
C PHE A 135 3.48 -2.59 -6.06
N THR A 136 2.77 -2.74 -4.94
CA THR A 136 2.91 -1.85 -3.78
C THR A 136 4.35 -1.79 -3.30
N ARG A 137 5.05 -2.93 -3.23
CA ARG A 137 6.47 -2.99 -2.88
C ARG A 137 7.36 -2.25 -3.88
N LYS A 138 7.10 -2.37 -5.19
CA LYS A 138 7.84 -1.65 -6.24
C LYS A 138 7.65 -0.13 -6.14
N MET A 139 6.44 0.32 -5.79
CA MET A 139 6.11 1.75 -5.71
C MET A 139 6.52 2.40 -4.39
N ALA A 140 6.67 1.61 -3.32
CA ALA A 140 6.76 2.04 -1.93
C ALA A 140 7.74 3.21 -1.70
N LEU A 141 9.03 3.05 -2.04
CA LEU A 141 10.05 4.07 -1.78
C LEU A 141 9.72 5.40 -2.48
N ARG A 142 9.28 5.33 -3.73
CA ARG A 142 8.93 6.53 -4.52
C ARG A 142 7.68 7.18 -3.96
N ASP A 143 6.66 6.40 -3.58
CA ASP A 143 5.45 6.90 -2.94
C ASP A 143 5.74 7.61 -1.61
N SER A 144 6.68 7.10 -0.80
CA SER A 144 7.17 7.74 0.41
C SER A 144 7.89 9.06 0.13
N VAL A 145 8.71 9.11 -0.91
CA VAL A 145 9.40 10.33 -1.36
C VAL A 145 8.40 11.38 -1.80
N ILE A 146 7.40 11.00 -2.60
CA ILE A 146 6.30 11.90 -3.00
C ILE A 146 5.54 12.39 -1.78
N GLY A 147 5.25 11.54 -0.80
CA GLY A 147 4.57 11.95 0.44
C GLY A 147 5.32 13.09 1.16
N LEU A 148 6.65 13.00 1.26
CA LEU A 148 7.46 14.08 1.85
C LEU A 148 7.52 15.35 0.96
N ILE A 149 7.53 15.19 -0.36
CA ILE A 149 7.47 16.33 -1.30
C ILE A 149 6.13 17.06 -1.16
N TYR A 150 5.02 16.33 -1.13
CA TYR A 150 3.68 16.86 -0.90
C TYR A 150 3.63 17.68 0.40
N GLU A 151 4.23 17.20 1.48
CA GLU A 151 4.28 17.95 2.75
C GLU A 151 5.07 19.25 2.67
N LYS A 152 6.19 19.28 1.93
CA LYS A 152 6.93 20.51 1.70
C LYS A 152 6.13 21.50 0.85
N LEU A 153 5.40 21.01 -0.15
CA LEU A 153 4.51 21.81 -1.01
C LEU A 153 3.36 22.42 -0.24
N LYS A 154 2.65 21.59 0.55
CA LYS A 154 1.54 22.01 1.41
C LYS A 154 1.92 23.15 2.37
N ASN A 155 3.16 23.13 2.87
CA ASN A 155 3.66 24.12 3.83
C ASN A 155 4.35 25.34 3.18
N ASN A 156 4.22 25.56 1.87
CA ASN A 156 4.73 26.74 1.13
C ASN A 156 6.24 27.03 1.33
N THR A 157 7.08 25.99 1.47
CA THR A 157 8.54 26.17 1.61
C THR A 157 9.15 26.55 0.26
N ASN A 158 10.02 27.58 0.17
CA ASN A 158 10.54 28.17 -1.09
C ASN A 158 10.84 27.15 -2.21
N LEU A 159 9.84 26.95 -3.06
CA LEU A 159 9.70 25.83 -3.98
C LEU A 159 10.64 25.93 -5.19
N GLN A 160 10.96 27.14 -5.61
CA GLN A 160 11.72 27.41 -6.83
C GLN A 160 13.11 26.77 -6.83
N TYR A 161 13.75 26.62 -5.67
CA TYR A 161 15.04 25.94 -5.55
C TYR A 161 14.92 24.41 -5.71
N PHE A 162 13.96 23.79 -5.02
CA PHE A 162 13.73 22.35 -5.11
C PHE A 162 13.33 21.94 -6.53
N PHE A 163 12.51 22.76 -7.20
CA PHE A 163 12.10 22.55 -8.59
C PHE A 163 13.16 22.87 -9.63
N GLY A 164 14.04 23.83 -9.36
CA GLY A 164 15.22 24.08 -10.20
C GLY A 164 16.15 22.86 -10.27
N LEU A 165 16.23 22.08 -9.19
CA LEU A 165 17.06 20.87 -9.12
C LEU A 165 16.47 19.69 -9.90
N LEU A 166 15.13 19.55 -9.96
CA LEU A 166 14.45 18.49 -10.73
C LEU A 166 14.58 18.68 -12.26
N LYS A 167 15.07 19.83 -12.74
CA LYS A 167 15.38 20.09 -14.15
C LYS A 167 16.75 19.55 -14.59
N SER A 168 17.55 19.05 -13.64
CA SER A 168 18.83 18.37 -13.89
C SER A 168 18.68 16.87 -13.67
N PRO A 169 19.46 16.00 -14.35
CA PRO A 169 19.42 14.57 -14.09
C PRO A 169 19.93 14.29 -12.67
N ILE A 170 19.00 14.10 -11.73
CA ILE A 170 19.25 13.87 -10.31
C ILE A 170 18.84 12.44 -9.95
N LYS A 171 19.58 11.79 -9.05
CA LYS A 171 19.24 10.43 -8.60
C LYS A 171 18.20 10.47 -7.48
N LEU A 172 17.44 9.38 -7.30
CA LEU A 172 16.45 9.30 -6.21
C LEU A 172 17.07 9.54 -4.83
N ASN A 173 18.25 8.95 -4.57
CA ASN A 173 18.97 9.17 -3.31
C ASN A 173 19.35 10.64 -3.09
N GLU A 174 19.61 11.41 -4.15
CA GLU A 174 19.90 12.85 -4.03
C GLU A 174 18.63 13.63 -3.69
N ILE A 175 17.48 13.27 -4.26
CA ILE A 175 16.17 13.83 -3.85
C ILE A 175 15.90 13.53 -2.37
N ILE A 176 16.09 12.28 -1.94
CA ILE A 176 15.93 11.91 -0.53
C ILE A 176 16.86 12.76 0.34
N ASN A 177 18.13 12.92 -0.04
CA ASN A 177 19.09 13.76 0.67
C ASN A 177 18.65 15.23 0.81
N LEU A 178 17.89 15.77 -0.14
CA LEU A 178 17.33 17.13 -0.11
C LEU A 178 16.05 17.24 0.74
N LEU A 179 15.36 16.13 0.97
CA LEU A 179 14.17 16.08 1.84
C LEU A 179 14.54 16.13 3.33
N PHE A 180 15.73 15.68 3.68
CA PHE A 180 16.33 15.82 5.02
C PHE A 180 17.20 17.09 5.07
N ASP A 181 16.96 17.95 6.07
CA ASP A 181 17.51 19.32 6.12
C ASP A 181 19.06 19.34 6.06
N SER A 182 19.58 20.37 5.39
CA SER A 182 20.94 20.47 4.84
C SER A 182 22.06 20.79 5.82
N ASP A 183 21.77 20.98 7.11
CA ASP A 183 22.78 21.34 8.11
C ASP A 183 23.70 20.16 8.50
N LEU A 184 23.39 18.95 8.00
CA LEU A 184 24.17 17.73 8.22
C LEU A 184 24.79 17.24 6.90
N ASN A 185 25.54 18.10 6.21
CA ASN A 185 26.37 17.65 5.09
C ASN A 185 27.49 16.73 5.62
N LYS A 186 27.29 15.40 5.51
CA LYS A 186 28.17 14.29 5.92
C LYS A 186 28.17 13.88 7.40
N SER A 187 27.03 13.94 8.09
CA SER A 187 26.94 13.29 9.42
C SER A 187 26.51 11.82 9.30
N ILE A 188 27.03 10.98 10.20
CA ILE A 188 26.57 9.60 10.41
C ILE A 188 25.04 9.58 10.66
N GLU A 189 24.51 10.57 11.38
CA GLU A 189 23.07 10.70 11.61
C GLU A 189 22.26 10.83 10.32
N LYS A 190 22.73 11.57 9.32
CA LYS A 190 22.00 11.72 8.05
C LYS A 190 21.91 10.39 7.30
N GLU A 191 22.98 9.60 7.32
CA GLU A 191 22.97 8.25 6.73
C GLU A 191 21.97 7.35 7.44
N ILE A 192 21.98 7.33 8.79
CA ILE A 192 20.99 6.63 9.61
C ILE A 192 19.55 7.06 9.25
N GLN A 193 19.30 8.37 9.11
CA GLN A 193 17.99 8.91 8.75
C GLN A 193 17.50 8.37 7.41
N ILE A 194 18.37 8.39 6.39
CA ILE A 194 18.02 7.98 5.03
C ILE A 194 17.75 6.48 4.96
N ASP A 195 18.61 5.68 5.60
CA ASP A 195 18.42 4.23 5.63
C ASP A 195 17.16 3.84 6.41
N PHE A 196 16.87 4.53 7.52
CA PHE A 196 15.66 4.24 8.28
C PHE A 196 14.40 4.72 7.55
N PHE A 197 14.48 5.83 6.82
CA PHE A 197 13.40 6.27 5.92
C PHE A 197 13.08 5.22 4.86
N LYS A 198 14.10 4.62 4.24
CA LYS A 198 13.92 3.51 3.28
C LYS A 198 13.27 2.31 3.94
N ILE A 199 13.71 1.91 5.14
CA ILE A 199 13.05 0.87 5.92
C ILE A 199 11.58 1.20 6.20
N CYS A 200 11.26 2.44 6.59
CA CYS A 200 9.87 2.85 6.83
C CYS A 200 9.01 2.76 5.56
N SER A 201 9.57 3.08 4.39
CA SER A 201 8.87 2.93 3.11
C SER A 201 8.54 1.47 2.78
N GLU A 202 9.46 0.55 3.07
CA GLU A 202 9.27 -0.88 2.84
C GLU A 202 8.23 -1.46 3.80
N TYR A 203 8.32 -1.12 5.08
CA TYR A 203 7.38 -1.53 6.13
C TYR A 203 6.13 -0.64 6.19
N ASN A 204 5.58 -0.31 5.02
CA ASN A 204 4.37 0.51 4.87
C ASN A 204 3.13 -0.15 5.49
N LEU A 205 1.98 0.52 5.39
CA LEU A 205 0.72 0.01 5.94
C LEU A 205 0.30 -1.37 5.40
N THR A 206 0.70 -1.74 4.19
CA THR A 206 0.40 -3.06 3.61
C THR A 206 1.27 -4.16 4.19
N GLU A 207 2.57 -3.89 4.40
CA GLU A 207 3.53 -4.89 4.91
C GLU A 207 3.43 -5.09 6.44
N GLY A 208 2.92 -4.09 7.16
CA GLY A 208 2.78 -4.12 8.61
C GLY A 208 4.02 -3.60 9.35
N TRP A 209 3.96 -3.58 10.69
CA TRP A 209 5.04 -3.04 11.53
C TRP A 209 5.45 -4.04 12.61
N ASN A 210 6.58 -4.72 12.41
CA ASN A 210 7.19 -5.60 13.40
C ASN A 210 8.55 -5.03 13.84
N PRO A 211 8.66 -4.45 15.05
CA PRO A 211 9.89 -3.85 15.54
C PRO A 211 11.11 -4.79 15.53
N ILE A 212 10.93 -6.09 15.78
CA ILE A 212 12.03 -7.07 15.78
C ILE A 212 12.62 -7.20 14.37
N ASN A 213 11.74 -7.41 13.38
CA ASN A 213 12.15 -7.57 11.99
C ASN A 213 12.75 -6.28 11.44
N ILE A 214 12.16 -5.13 11.76
CA ILE A 214 12.62 -3.81 11.34
C ILE A 214 14.03 -3.53 11.88
N VAL A 215 14.26 -3.77 13.16
CA VAL A 215 15.59 -3.58 13.77
C VAL A 215 16.60 -4.54 13.16
N SER A 216 16.24 -5.80 12.97
CA SER A 216 17.12 -6.79 12.33
C SER A 216 17.47 -6.40 10.89
N ASP A 217 16.50 -5.97 10.09
CA ASP A 217 16.72 -5.56 8.71
C ASP A 217 17.54 -4.26 8.64
N PHE A 218 17.29 -3.32 9.54
CA PHE A 218 18.08 -2.09 9.64
C PHE A 218 19.54 -2.39 9.99
N GLU A 219 19.80 -3.24 10.99
CA GLU A 219 21.16 -3.69 11.37
C GLU A 219 21.90 -4.39 10.22
N ASN A 220 21.17 -5.04 9.32
CA ASN A 220 21.74 -5.75 8.17
C ASN A 220 22.05 -4.83 6.99
N LYS A 221 21.32 -3.71 6.84
CA LYS A 221 21.45 -2.80 5.69
C LYS A 221 22.37 -1.61 5.95
N ILE A 222 22.54 -1.23 7.21
CA ILE A 222 23.36 -0.07 7.56
C ILE A 222 24.84 -0.31 7.31
N SER A 223 25.59 0.74 6.99
CA SER A 223 27.03 0.61 6.71
C SER A 223 27.84 0.13 7.92
N GLU A 224 28.92 -0.61 7.64
CA GLU A 224 29.78 -1.20 8.67
C GLU A 224 30.38 -0.13 9.62
N ASN A 225 30.62 1.08 9.10
CA ASN A 225 31.09 2.22 9.88
C ASN A 225 30.09 2.59 10.99
N ILE A 226 28.79 2.63 10.67
CA ILE A 226 27.75 2.95 11.65
C ILE A 226 27.51 1.76 12.57
N LYS A 227 27.49 0.55 12.01
CA LYS A 227 27.26 -0.71 12.75
C LYS A 227 28.27 -0.94 13.87
N THR A 228 29.52 -0.51 13.67
CA THR A 228 30.61 -0.60 14.65
C THR A 228 30.67 0.59 15.61
N SER A 229 29.86 1.65 15.40
CA SER A 229 29.83 2.79 16.29
C SER A 229 29.22 2.43 17.65
N SER A 230 29.84 2.91 18.73
CA SER A 230 29.41 2.63 20.11
C SER A 230 28.00 3.13 20.39
N GLU A 231 27.63 4.27 19.81
CA GLU A 231 26.30 4.86 19.95
C GLU A 231 25.21 3.98 19.30
N PHE A 232 25.45 3.50 18.07
CA PHE A 232 24.51 2.63 17.39
C PHE A 232 24.34 1.28 18.11
N GLN A 233 25.44 0.67 18.55
CA GLN A 233 25.40 -0.59 19.32
C GLN A 233 24.62 -0.43 20.63
N ALA A 234 24.84 0.68 21.35
CA ALA A 234 24.09 1.01 22.57
C ALA A 234 22.59 1.20 22.29
N TRP A 235 22.25 1.85 21.18
CA TRP A 235 20.87 1.99 20.73
C TRP A 235 20.23 0.64 20.40
N VAL A 236 20.89 -0.22 19.62
CA VAL A 236 20.40 -1.57 19.30
C VAL A 236 20.09 -2.37 20.57
N LEU A 237 21.01 -2.37 21.54
CA LEU A 237 20.82 -3.06 22.82
C LEU A 237 19.62 -2.49 23.58
N THR A 238 19.48 -1.17 23.60
CA THR A 238 18.38 -0.47 24.26
C THR A 238 17.03 -0.82 23.63
N VAL A 239 16.95 -0.74 22.30
CA VAL A 239 15.73 -1.05 21.55
C VAL A 239 15.32 -2.52 21.71
N LYS A 240 16.27 -3.46 21.65
CA LYS A 240 15.99 -4.88 21.89
C LYS A 240 15.44 -5.15 23.29
N LYS A 241 15.97 -4.47 24.32
CA LYS A 241 15.42 -4.54 25.69
C LYS A 241 13.98 -4.05 25.75
N ILE A 242 13.69 -2.88 25.16
CA ILE A 242 12.34 -2.32 25.14
C ILE A 242 11.35 -3.23 24.41
N ILE A 243 11.75 -3.76 23.25
CA ILE A 243 10.93 -4.69 22.47
C ILE A 243 10.63 -5.97 23.26
N ASN A 244 11.58 -6.44 24.07
CA ASN A 244 11.41 -7.60 24.95
C ASN A 244 10.65 -7.30 26.25
N GLY A 245 10.19 -6.06 26.45
CA GLY A 245 9.39 -5.66 27.62
C GLY A 245 10.21 -5.26 28.85
N ASP A 246 11.51 -5.05 28.72
CA ASP A 246 12.34 -4.54 29.82
C ASP A 246 12.01 -3.07 30.11
N ASN A 247 12.04 -2.71 31.39
CA ASN A 247 11.88 -1.33 31.79
C ASN A 247 13.16 -0.54 31.49
N VAL A 248 13.12 0.28 30.44
CA VAL A 248 14.22 1.19 30.07
C VAL A 248 13.70 2.62 30.08
N ASN A 249 14.41 3.50 30.78
CA ASN A 249 14.10 4.93 30.76
C ASN A 249 14.68 5.57 29.48
N ILE A 250 13.81 6.04 28.59
CA ILE A 250 14.20 6.68 27.34
C ILE A 250 13.78 8.14 27.39
N VAL A 251 14.72 9.02 27.05
CA VAL A 251 14.47 10.45 26.93
C VAL A 251 14.32 10.80 25.45
N PHE A 252 13.21 11.43 25.09
CA PHE A 252 12.89 11.86 23.71
C PHE A 252 13.04 13.37 23.50
N ASP A 253 13.88 14.03 24.31
CA ASP A 253 14.23 15.44 24.10
C ASP A 253 15.24 15.61 22.95
N ASP A 254 15.54 16.86 22.59
CA ASP A 254 16.50 17.17 21.50
C ASP A 254 17.98 17.10 21.95
N ASN A 255 18.28 16.65 23.17
CA ASN A 255 19.64 16.59 23.71
C ASN A 255 20.32 15.25 23.37
N GLY A 256 21.16 15.21 22.33
CA GLY A 256 21.91 14.01 21.92
C GLY A 256 21.55 13.60 20.50
N ASN A 257 21.60 12.30 20.19
CA ASN A 257 21.31 11.81 18.85
C ASN A 257 19.80 11.81 18.58
N ILE A 258 19.35 12.85 17.89
CA ILE A 258 17.95 13.12 17.52
C ILE A 258 17.42 11.98 16.65
N THR A 259 18.27 11.46 15.75
CA THR A 259 17.90 10.42 14.79
C THR A 259 17.50 9.12 15.48
N LEU A 260 18.39 8.57 16.32
CA LEU A 260 18.15 7.31 17.02
C LEU A 260 16.95 7.40 17.97
N ARG A 261 16.70 8.57 18.56
CA ARG A 261 15.51 8.81 19.40
C ARG A 261 14.22 8.85 18.59
N ALA A 262 14.22 9.54 17.44
CA ALA A 262 13.09 9.56 16.53
C ALA A 262 12.78 8.14 16.03
N MET A 263 13.79 7.35 15.68
CA MET A 263 13.64 5.95 15.30
C MET A 263 13.00 5.12 16.41
N THR A 264 13.50 5.22 17.65
CA THR A 264 12.92 4.53 18.81
C THR A 264 11.46 4.92 19.00
N LEU A 265 11.12 6.20 18.85
CA LEU A 265 9.76 6.68 19.03
C LEU A 265 8.81 6.06 17.99
N VAL A 266 9.25 5.97 16.75
CA VAL A 266 8.53 5.37 15.61
C VAL A 266 8.40 3.85 15.76
N LEU A 267 9.46 3.18 16.22
CA LEU A 267 9.43 1.74 16.51
C LEU A 267 8.35 1.39 17.53
N LEU A 268 8.15 2.25 18.54
CA LEU A 268 7.18 2.05 19.61
C LEU A 268 5.77 2.56 19.24
N ASN A 269 5.69 3.58 18.37
CA ASN A 269 4.44 4.25 18.02
C ASN A 269 4.38 4.45 16.49
N PRO A 270 4.03 3.41 15.72
CA PRO A 270 4.10 3.43 14.26
C PRO A 270 2.94 4.16 13.58
N GLU A 271 2.13 4.90 14.34
CA GLU A 271 0.93 5.58 13.86
C GLU A 271 0.96 7.07 14.24
N ILE A 272 0.60 7.95 13.28
CA ILE A 272 0.69 9.40 13.45
C ILE A 272 -0.14 9.89 14.64
N PHE A 273 -1.37 9.39 14.80
CA PHE A 273 -2.27 9.82 15.88
C PHE A 273 -1.70 9.51 17.28
N GLN A 274 -0.92 8.44 17.42
CA GLN A 274 -0.27 8.09 18.69
C GLN A 274 0.85 9.09 19.00
N LEU A 275 1.67 9.40 17.99
CA LEU A 275 2.74 10.39 18.11
C LEU A 275 2.19 11.77 18.48
N GLU A 276 1.11 12.20 17.82
CA GLU A 276 0.41 13.45 18.13
C GLU A 276 -0.18 13.45 19.55
N SER A 277 -0.79 12.33 19.97
CA SER A 277 -1.32 12.18 21.32
C SER A 277 -0.23 12.27 22.38
N ILE A 278 0.97 11.73 22.12
CA ILE A 278 2.09 11.83 23.06
C ILE A 278 2.60 13.27 23.10
N LYS A 279 2.74 13.94 21.94
CA LYS A 279 3.21 15.34 21.86
C LYS A 279 2.27 16.30 22.59
N ASN A 280 0.96 16.02 22.58
CA ASN A 280 -0.05 16.84 23.26
C ASN A 280 -0.20 16.52 24.76
N ASN A 281 0.44 15.47 25.27
CA ASN A 281 0.35 15.08 26.67
C ASN A 281 1.37 15.85 27.52
N SER A 282 0.90 16.56 28.55
CA SER A 282 1.75 17.37 29.43
C SER A 282 2.79 16.55 30.23
N ASN A 283 2.58 15.25 30.39
CA ASN A 283 3.44 14.39 31.21
C ASN A 283 4.62 13.81 30.43
N PHE A 284 4.70 14.02 29.12
CA PHE A 284 5.75 13.48 28.28
C PHE A 284 6.32 14.56 27.35
N VAL A 285 7.60 14.88 27.52
CA VAL A 285 8.26 15.91 26.72
C VAL A 285 9.00 15.26 25.56
N ILE A 286 8.51 15.48 24.34
CA ILE A 286 9.24 15.18 23.11
C ILE A 286 9.84 16.47 22.57
N GLY A 287 11.14 16.45 22.28
CA GLY A 287 11.85 17.52 21.59
C GLY A 287 11.24 17.82 20.21
N ASP A 288 11.34 19.06 19.75
CA ASP A 288 10.69 19.47 18.50
C ASP A 288 11.38 18.85 17.27
N ASN A 289 12.70 18.66 17.32
CA ASN A 289 13.43 18.04 16.22
C ASN A 289 13.21 16.53 16.19
N VAL A 290 13.20 15.86 17.36
CA VAL A 290 12.84 14.45 17.48
C VAL A 290 11.43 14.21 16.94
N TYR A 291 10.46 15.03 17.36
CA TYR A 291 9.07 14.93 16.89
C TYR A 291 8.94 15.10 15.38
N LYS A 292 9.54 16.17 14.82
CA LYS A 292 9.49 16.45 13.37
C LYS A 292 10.10 15.31 12.55
N LEU A 293 11.22 14.75 13.00
CA LEU A 293 11.88 13.65 12.32
C LEU A 293 11.09 12.35 12.43
N ALA A 294 10.55 12.02 13.61
CA ALA A 294 9.66 10.88 13.80
C ALA A 294 8.43 10.98 12.89
N LEU A 295 7.82 12.17 12.79
CA LEU A 295 6.70 12.42 11.90
C LEU A 295 7.07 12.21 10.42
N LYS A 296 8.27 12.60 9.98
CA LYS A 296 8.76 12.31 8.62
C LYS A 296 8.84 10.80 8.37
N PHE A 297 9.34 10.01 9.32
CA PHE A 297 9.39 8.54 9.20
C PHE A 297 7.99 7.90 9.16
N LEU A 298 7.07 8.34 10.01
CA LEU A 298 5.68 7.85 9.96
C LEU A 298 5.00 8.20 8.64
N LYS A 299 5.23 9.40 8.11
CA LYS A 299 4.71 9.79 6.79
C LYS A 299 5.36 9.00 5.65
N ALA A 300 6.62 8.61 5.77
CA ALA A 300 7.24 7.69 4.83
C ALA A 300 6.50 6.35 4.78
N ARG A 301 6.07 5.84 5.93
CA ARG A 301 5.30 4.60 6.04
C ARG A 301 3.92 4.67 5.37
N LEU A 302 3.29 5.84 5.40
CA LEU A 302 2.02 6.09 4.72
C LEU A 302 2.22 6.29 3.22
N GLY A 303 3.19 7.11 2.82
CA GLY A 303 3.34 7.53 1.42
C GLY A 303 2.23 8.47 0.96
N TYR A 304 2.34 8.94 -0.28
CA TYR A 304 1.35 9.82 -0.89
C TYR A 304 0.04 9.08 -1.21
N SER A 305 0.12 7.81 -1.60
CA SER A 305 -1.02 7.04 -2.07
C SER A 305 -2.14 6.82 -1.06
N TYR A 306 -1.83 6.98 0.23
CA TYR A 306 -2.77 6.87 1.35
C TYR A 306 -3.38 8.20 1.79
N LEU A 307 -2.96 9.33 1.23
CA LEU A 307 -3.61 10.61 1.50
C LEU A 307 -5.05 10.60 0.99
N SER A 308 -5.96 11.16 1.79
CA SER A 308 -7.36 11.32 1.41
C SER A 308 -7.51 12.28 0.23
N ALA A 309 -8.65 12.20 -0.47
CA ALA A 309 -8.96 13.16 -1.53
C ALA A 309 -8.91 14.61 -1.02
N ASP A 310 -9.44 14.87 0.17
CA ASP A 310 -9.45 16.20 0.80
C ASP A 310 -8.03 16.68 1.14
N ASP A 311 -7.18 15.81 1.68
CA ASP A 311 -5.79 16.15 1.99
C ASP A 311 -5.04 16.55 0.72
N ARG A 312 -5.22 15.82 -0.38
CA ARG A 312 -4.54 16.11 -1.65
C ARG A 312 -4.92 17.47 -2.21
N MET A 313 -6.11 18.00 -1.91
CA MET A 313 -6.51 19.34 -2.34
C MET A 313 -5.78 20.47 -1.58
N LEU A 314 -5.14 20.17 -0.44
CA LEU A 314 -4.45 21.17 0.38
C LEU A 314 -3.18 21.76 -0.28
N VAL A 315 -2.64 21.15 -1.34
CA VAL A 315 -1.55 21.77 -2.13
C VAL A 315 -2.03 22.86 -3.10
N GLY A 316 -3.36 23.00 -3.28
CA GLY A 316 -3.97 24.04 -4.09
C GLY A 316 -3.46 24.06 -5.53
N GLU A 317 -3.06 25.25 -6.00
CA GLU A 317 -2.56 25.48 -7.37
C GLU A 317 -1.29 24.67 -7.70
N ASN A 318 -0.57 24.16 -6.70
CA ASN A 318 0.61 23.32 -6.92
C ASN A 318 0.30 21.87 -7.28
N ARG A 319 -0.98 21.46 -7.38
CA ARG A 319 -1.35 20.06 -7.66
C ARG A 319 -0.88 19.57 -9.02
N GLU A 320 -1.03 20.37 -10.07
CA GLU A 320 -0.55 20.02 -11.42
C GLU A 320 0.97 19.82 -11.43
N LEU A 321 1.70 20.74 -10.80
CA LEU A 321 3.14 20.63 -10.61
C LEU A 321 3.53 19.38 -9.81
N LEU A 322 2.78 19.03 -8.75
CA LEU A 322 3.01 17.80 -8.00
C LEU A 322 2.85 16.56 -8.89
N GLN A 323 1.82 16.51 -9.75
CA GLN A 323 1.61 15.40 -10.67
C GLN A 323 2.80 15.22 -11.63
N ASP A 324 3.39 16.31 -12.10
CA ASP A 324 4.59 16.27 -12.92
C ASP A 324 5.81 15.73 -12.15
N ILE A 325 5.98 16.14 -10.89
CA ILE A 325 7.04 15.58 -10.02
C ILE A 325 6.83 14.09 -9.80
N ILE A 326 5.59 13.67 -9.56
CA ILE A 326 5.24 12.27 -9.34
C ILE A 326 5.74 11.46 -10.53
N SER A 327 5.30 11.83 -11.74
CA SER A 327 5.75 11.20 -12.98
C SER A 327 7.27 11.17 -13.09
N TYR A 328 7.93 12.30 -12.85
CA TYR A 328 9.40 12.41 -12.89
C TYR A 328 10.08 11.43 -11.94
N VAL A 329 9.69 11.39 -10.67
CA VAL A 329 10.28 10.51 -9.64
C VAL A 329 10.07 9.03 -9.98
N TYR A 330 8.92 8.68 -10.57
CA TYR A 330 8.66 7.32 -11.04
C TYR A 330 9.48 6.91 -12.26
N ASN A 331 9.79 7.84 -13.16
CA ASN A 331 10.65 7.60 -14.33
C ASN A 331 12.16 7.70 -14.06
N LEU A 332 12.60 7.99 -12.82
CA LEU A 332 14.03 7.96 -12.49
C LEU A 332 14.59 6.55 -12.64
N ASP A 333 15.71 6.42 -13.36
CA ASP A 333 16.39 5.15 -13.65
C ASP A 333 16.60 4.29 -12.39
N GLU A 334 16.16 3.02 -12.48
CA GLU A 334 16.26 2.03 -11.40
C GLU A 334 17.72 1.67 -11.04
N THR A 335 18.71 1.99 -11.88
CA THR A 335 20.15 1.73 -11.60
C THR A 335 20.69 2.43 -10.35
N SER A 336 19.87 3.26 -9.70
CA SER A 336 20.17 3.96 -8.44
C SER A 336 19.28 3.58 -7.26
N CYS A 337 18.25 2.74 -7.50
CA CYS A 337 17.37 2.22 -6.47
C CYS A 337 17.75 0.77 -6.23
N ASP A 338 18.60 0.52 -5.24
CA ASP A 338 18.73 -0.83 -4.71
C ASP A 338 17.32 -1.25 -4.27
N ASN A 339 16.67 -2.14 -5.01
CA ASN A 339 15.43 -2.75 -4.54
C ASN A 339 15.83 -3.70 -3.41
N TYR A 340 15.97 -3.16 -2.20
CA TYR A 340 16.52 -3.83 -1.01
C TYR A 340 15.75 -5.08 -0.53
N LEU A 341 14.62 -5.42 -1.15
CA LEU A 341 13.85 -6.66 -0.91
C LEU A 341 13.68 -7.53 -2.16
N SER A 342 14.20 -7.11 -3.32
CA SER A 342 14.11 -7.89 -4.56
C SER A 342 14.94 -9.18 -4.51
N ASP A 343 16.02 -9.20 -3.71
CA ASP A 343 16.92 -10.35 -3.60
C ASP A 343 16.37 -11.53 -2.77
N LYS A 344 15.18 -11.40 -2.15
CA LYS A 344 14.56 -12.51 -1.39
C LYS A 344 13.48 -13.29 -2.14
N ILE A 345 13.23 -12.99 -3.42
CA ILE A 345 12.30 -13.78 -4.22
C ILE A 345 12.98 -14.17 -5.54
N GLU A 346 13.90 -15.13 -5.46
CA GLU A 346 13.94 -16.14 -6.53
C GLU A 346 12.57 -16.82 -6.51
N ILE A 347 11.68 -16.41 -7.42
CA ILE A 347 10.54 -17.24 -7.81
C ILE A 347 11.17 -18.46 -8.47
N LYS A 348 11.54 -19.47 -7.67
CA LYS A 348 11.62 -20.82 -8.19
C LYS A 348 10.21 -21.14 -8.63
N ASN A 349 9.96 -21.00 -9.93
CA ASN A 349 8.86 -21.63 -10.63
C ASN A 349 9.03 -23.15 -10.51
N THR A 350 8.84 -23.69 -9.32
CA THR A 350 8.40 -25.07 -9.17
C THR A 350 6.90 -25.03 -9.30
N ASN A 351 6.43 -24.97 -10.54
CA ASN A 351 5.14 -25.56 -10.90
C ASN A 351 5.27 -27.07 -10.60
N GLN A 352 5.06 -27.42 -9.34
CA GLN A 352 4.65 -28.72 -8.92
C GLN A 352 3.34 -28.48 -8.20
N ASP A 353 2.28 -29.11 -8.67
CA ASP A 353 0.96 -29.18 -8.01
C ASP A 353 1.12 -29.74 -6.60
N LYS A 354 1.57 -28.92 -5.64
CA LYS A 354 1.50 -29.24 -4.23
C LYS A 354 0.06 -29.00 -3.82
N GLN A 355 -0.74 -30.06 -3.82
CA GLN A 355 -2.00 -30.08 -3.08
C GLN A 355 -1.70 -29.81 -1.61
N PHE A 356 -1.89 -28.56 -1.17
CA PHE A 356 -1.85 -28.20 0.24
C PHE A 356 -2.92 -28.98 1.00
N ASN A 357 -2.59 -29.52 2.18
CA ASN A 357 -3.55 -30.28 2.98
C ASN A 357 -4.75 -29.44 3.42
N ILE A 358 -4.62 -28.11 3.46
CA ILE A 358 -5.72 -27.19 3.77
C ILE A 358 -6.95 -27.41 2.88
N LEU A 359 -6.75 -27.78 1.60
CA LEU A 359 -7.82 -28.04 0.64
C LEU A 359 -8.53 -29.38 0.85
N LYS A 360 -7.99 -30.26 1.69
CA LYS A 360 -8.54 -31.61 1.96
C LYS A 360 -9.53 -31.62 3.13
N HIS A 361 -9.66 -30.51 3.85
CA HIS A 361 -10.55 -30.40 5.01
C HIS A 361 -11.99 -30.13 4.56
N GLY A 362 -12.89 -31.11 4.66
CA GLY A 362 -14.30 -31.00 4.25
C GLY A 362 -15.15 -30.01 5.08
N TRP A 363 -14.60 -29.54 6.20
CA TRP A 363 -15.18 -28.48 7.03
C TRP A 363 -14.76 -27.05 6.58
N LEU A 364 -13.84 -26.91 5.62
CA LEU A 364 -13.54 -25.66 4.93
C LEU A 364 -14.27 -25.63 3.59
N LYS A 365 -15.05 -24.57 3.34
CA LYS A 365 -15.67 -24.33 2.04
C LYS A 365 -15.04 -23.11 1.39
N THR A 366 -14.42 -23.31 0.23
CA THR A 366 -13.89 -22.21 -0.59
C THR A 366 -15.01 -21.25 -0.97
N VAL A 367 -14.85 -19.99 -0.59
CA VAL A 367 -15.73 -18.86 -0.90
C VAL A 367 -15.24 -18.15 -2.16
N SER A 368 -13.93 -17.94 -2.24
CA SER A 368 -13.27 -17.40 -3.44
C SER A 368 -11.85 -17.92 -3.55
N GLU A 369 -11.38 -18.05 -4.78
CA GLU A 369 -10.00 -18.41 -5.08
C GLU A 369 -9.50 -17.57 -6.25
N ASP A 370 -8.29 -17.04 -6.11
CA ASP A 370 -7.52 -16.52 -7.22
C ASP A 370 -6.07 -17.04 -7.17
N GLN A 371 -5.24 -16.56 -8.09
CA GLN A 371 -3.84 -16.98 -8.22
C GLN A 371 -2.95 -16.68 -7.00
N PHE A 372 -3.37 -15.77 -6.11
CA PHE A 372 -2.60 -15.35 -4.94
C PHE A 372 -3.29 -15.68 -3.62
N LYS A 373 -4.60 -15.92 -3.62
CA LYS A 373 -5.39 -15.99 -2.40
C LYS A 373 -6.52 -17.02 -2.49
N ILE A 374 -6.76 -17.72 -1.39
CA ILE A 374 -7.95 -18.55 -1.20
C ILE A 374 -8.66 -18.09 0.08
N ILE A 375 -9.97 -17.85 -0.02
CA ILE A 375 -10.83 -17.51 1.13
C ILE A 375 -11.73 -18.71 1.41
N PHE A 376 -11.73 -19.16 2.66
CA PHE A 376 -12.53 -20.26 3.16
C PHE A 376 -13.52 -19.77 4.21
N SER A 377 -14.75 -20.26 4.09
CA SER A 377 -15.74 -20.23 5.17
C SER A 377 -15.58 -21.50 6.01
N ILE A 378 -15.67 -21.37 7.34
CA ILE A 378 -15.51 -22.47 8.29
C ILE A 378 -16.89 -23.02 8.67
N LYS A 379 -17.15 -24.29 8.36
CA LYS A 379 -18.43 -24.95 8.65
C LYS A 379 -18.69 -24.99 10.15
N GLY A 380 -19.87 -24.52 10.55
CA GLY A 380 -20.30 -24.49 11.95
C GLY A 380 -19.90 -23.24 12.73
N ILE A 381 -19.05 -22.37 12.16
CA ILE A 381 -18.77 -21.04 12.71
C ILE A 381 -19.75 -20.03 12.14
N LYS A 382 -20.51 -19.35 13.00
CA LYS A 382 -21.48 -18.33 12.61
C LYS A 382 -21.08 -16.99 13.22
N PRO A 383 -20.48 -16.08 12.43
CA PRO A 383 -20.12 -14.76 12.94
C PRO A 383 -21.37 -13.98 13.39
N ILE A 384 -21.21 -13.14 14.40
CA ILE A 384 -22.20 -12.12 14.74
C ILE A 384 -22.17 -11.00 13.69
N ALA A 385 -23.29 -10.34 13.45
CA ALA A 385 -23.40 -9.28 12.46
C ALA A 385 -22.30 -8.21 12.63
N GLY A 386 -21.48 -8.02 11.59
CA GLY A 386 -20.32 -7.12 11.59
C GLY A 386 -18.96 -7.82 11.74
N PHE A 387 -18.94 -9.13 11.99
CA PHE A 387 -17.74 -9.98 11.96
C PHE A 387 -17.78 -10.94 10.75
N SER A 388 -16.63 -11.47 10.34
CA SER A 388 -16.50 -12.37 9.16
C SER A 388 -16.10 -13.79 9.56
N LEU A 389 -15.05 -13.96 10.36
CA LEU A 389 -14.46 -15.25 10.78
C LEU A 389 -14.10 -16.18 9.61
N ASP A 390 -13.78 -15.61 8.44
CA ASP A 390 -13.28 -16.36 7.29
C ASP A 390 -11.79 -16.67 7.46
N LEU A 391 -11.39 -17.88 7.08
CA LEU A 391 -9.99 -18.28 7.01
C LEU A 391 -9.45 -17.91 5.63
N ILE A 392 -8.30 -17.27 5.58
CA ILE A 392 -7.71 -16.71 4.36
C ILE A 392 -6.31 -17.25 4.23
N TYR A 393 -6.03 -17.90 3.10
CA TYR A 393 -4.70 -18.32 2.72
C TYR A 393 -4.18 -17.44 1.60
N GLU A 394 -3.21 -16.59 1.91
CA GLU A 394 -2.40 -15.87 0.92
C GLU A 394 -1.27 -16.81 0.53
N LYS A 395 -1.35 -17.32 -0.70
CA LYS A 395 -0.57 -18.47 -1.18
C LYS A 395 0.91 -18.21 -0.93
N GLU A 396 1.52 -19.11 -0.17
CA GLU A 396 2.94 -19.08 0.25
C GLU A 396 3.37 -17.91 1.14
N GLU A 397 2.48 -16.97 1.49
CA GLU A 397 2.81 -15.81 2.31
C GLU A 397 2.24 -15.92 3.73
N LYS A 398 0.91 -16.00 3.88
CA LYS A 398 0.25 -15.86 5.20
C LYS A 398 -1.01 -16.72 5.30
N LEU A 399 -1.29 -17.15 6.53
CA LEU A 399 -2.59 -17.71 6.92
C LEU A 399 -3.25 -16.74 7.89
N LEU A 400 -4.49 -16.34 7.62
CA LEU A 400 -5.20 -15.30 8.38
C LEU A 400 -6.59 -15.78 8.79
N LEU A 401 -7.05 -15.41 9.97
CA LEU A 401 -8.46 -15.44 10.34
C LEU A 401 -8.99 -14.00 10.32
N ARG A 402 -9.90 -13.68 9.40
CA ARG A 402 -10.48 -12.34 9.30
C ARG A 402 -11.56 -12.15 10.35
N ILE A 403 -11.31 -11.30 11.34
CA ILE A 403 -12.25 -11.04 12.44
C ILE A 403 -13.28 -10.00 12.00
N ILE A 404 -12.83 -8.85 11.51
CA ILE A 404 -13.68 -7.78 10.97
C ILE A 404 -13.35 -7.60 9.50
N ASP A 405 -14.36 -7.62 8.65
CA ASP A 405 -14.23 -7.20 7.26
C ASP A 405 -14.44 -5.69 7.16
N ARG A 406 -13.36 -4.93 6.91
CA ARG A 406 -13.40 -3.47 6.74
C ARG A 406 -14.25 -3.05 5.54
N ASN A 407 -14.37 -3.91 4.53
CA ASN A 407 -15.17 -3.63 3.33
C ASN A 407 -16.67 -3.92 3.53
N SER A 408 -17.05 -4.45 4.70
CA SER A 408 -18.46 -4.68 5.02
C SER A 408 -19.11 -3.42 5.61
N PRO A 409 -20.37 -3.10 5.25
CA PRO A 409 -21.07 -1.90 5.74
C PRO A 409 -21.17 -1.78 7.28
N LYS A 410 -21.01 -2.90 7.99
CA LYS A 410 -21.13 -2.98 9.46
C LYS A 410 -19.78 -3.19 10.18
N GLY A 411 -18.71 -3.50 9.46
CA GLY A 411 -17.44 -3.95 10.04
C GLY A 411 -16.74 -2.86 10.85
N MET A 412 -16.49 -1.70 10.25
CA MET A 412 -15.74 -0.63 10.92
C MET A 412 -16.45 -0.05 12.15
N THR A 413 -17.78 -0.13 12.22
CA THR A 413 -18.53 0.29 13.43
C THR A 413 -18.30 -0.61 14.65
N LYS A 414 -17.74 -1.81 14.45
CA LYS A 414 -17.43 -2.77 15.52
C LYS A 414 -16.05 -2.59 16.13
N PHE A 415 -15.15 -1.91 15.42
CA PHE A 415 -13.83 -1.60 15.94
C PHE A 415 -13.91 -0.40 16.90
N LYS A 416 -14.31 -0.68 18.14
CA LYS A 416 -14.43 0.30 19.24
C LYS A 416 -13.34 0.04 20.28
N GLY A 417 -13.03 1.06 21.11
CA GLY A 417 -11.95 0.99 22.09
C GLY A 417 -11.94 -0.26 22.99
N GLN A 418 -13.10 -0.76 23.42
CA GLN A 418 -13.17 -1.98 24.23
C GLN A 418 -12.71 -3.24 23.48
N LEU A 419 -13.02 -3.35 22.18
CA LEU A 419 -12.60 -4.49 21.39
C LEU A 419 -11.07 -4.47 21.21
N ALA A 420 -10.49 -3.29 20.98
CA ALA A 420 -9.04 -3.13 20.87
C ALA A 420 -8.32 -3.51 22.18
N LEU A 421 -8.84 -3.10 23.35
CA LEU A 421 -8.28 -3.48 24.64
C LEU A 421 -8.34 -5.00 24.88
N ASN A 422 -9.50 -5.62 24.62
CA ASN A 422 -9.66 -7.06 24.78
C ASN A 422 -8.73 -7.86 23.86
N ILE A 423 -8.47 -7.37 22.66
CA ILE A 423 -7.56 -7.99 21.70
C ILE A 423 -6.11 -7.96 22.20
N ILE A 424 -5.67 -6.83 22.76
CA ILE A 424 -4.33 -6.70 23.36
C ILE A 424 -4.18 -7.69 24.53
N GLU A 425 -5.20 -7.84 25.37
CA GLU A 425 -5.17 -8.78 26.49
C GLU A 425 -5.07 -10.24 26.03
N LEU A 426 -5.76 -10.60 24.94
CA LEU A 426 -5.74 -11.96 24.39
C LEU A 426 -4.46 -12.31 23.63
N GLN A 427 -3.66 -11.31 23.24
CA GLN A 427 -2.45 -11.53 22.42
C GLN A 427 -1.45 -12.49 23.08
N LYS A 428 -1.38 -12.52 24.41
CA LYS A 428 -0.49 -13.40 25.18
C LYS A 428 -0.94 -14.87 25.20
N ASP A 429 -2.22 -15.11 24.95
CA ASP A 429 -2.83 -16.45 25.01
C ASP A 429 -2.89 -17.10 23.62
N LEU A 430 -2.52 -16.35 22.57
CA LEU A 430 -2.48 -16.83 21.20
C LEU A 430 -1.31 -17.80 20.95
N PRO A 431 -1.45 -18.72 19.98
CA PRO A 431 -0.36 -19.61 19.57
C PRO A 431 0.86 -18.84 19.06
N ASP A 432 2.06 -19.44 19.21
CA ASP A 432 3.31 -18.86 18.72
C ASP A 432 3.21 -18.40 17.26
N ASN A 433 3.74 -17.21 16.96
CA ASN A 433 3.67 -16.54 15.66
C ASN A 433 2.27 -16.04 15.24
N SER A 434 1.26 -16.18 16.10
CA SER A 434 -0.06 -15.60 15.86
C SER A 434 -0.15 -14.20 16.44
N ARG A 435 -0.83 -13.30 15.74
CA ARG A 435 -1.02 -11.93 16.24
C ARG A 435 -2.19 -11.23 15.58
N PHE A 436 -2.82 -10.33 16.33
CA PHE A 436 -3.82 -9.46 15.74
C PHE A 436 -3.16 -8.35 14.92
N GLU A 437 -3.70 -8.10 13.75
CA GLU A 437 -3.27 -7.03 12.86
C GLU A 437 -4.47 -6.31 12.29
N VAL A 438 -4.31 -5.00 12.07
CA VAL A 438 -5.24 -4.22 11.26
C VAL A 438 -4.59 -4.00 9.90
N ASN A 439 -5.20 -4.51 8.85
CA ASN A 439 -4.73 -4.37 7.47
C ASN A 439 -5.86 -3.88 6.55
N ASP A 440 -5.63 -3.89 5.24
CA ASP A 440 -6.61 -3.49 4.22
C ASP A 440 -7.87 -4.40 4.17
N GLN A 441 -7.80 -5.59 4.76
CA GLN A 441 -8.92 -6.52 4.90
C GLN A 441 -9.76 -6.26 6.17
N GLY A 442 -9.25 -5.43 7.08
CA GLY A 442 -9.85 -5.07 8.36
C GLY A 442 -9.04 -5.59 9.54
N LEU A 443 -9.71 -6.04 10.59
CA LEU A 443 -9.04 -6.68 11.73
C LEU A 443 -8.87 -8.16 11.41
N VAL A 444 -7.64 -8.63 11.37
CA VAL A 444 -7.27 -10.02 11.14
C VAL A 444 -6.46 -10.57 12.31
N LEU A 445 -6.47 -11.88 12.45
CA LEU A 445 -5.54 -12.63 13.27
C LEU A 445 -4.62 -13.40 12.31
N ILE A 446 -3.35 -13.03 12.27
CA ILE A 446 -2.31 -13.82 11.63
C ILE A 446 -2.21 -15.15 12.37
N LEU A 447 -2.16 -16.25 11.62
CA LEU A 447 -1.98 -17.60 12.12
C LEU A 447 -0.66 -18.18 11.57
N PRO A 448 -0.10 -19.23 12.20
CA PRO A 448 1.11 -19.86 11.71
C PRO A 448 0.90 -20.46 10.32
N LEU A 449 1.74 -20.04 9.36
CA LEU A 449 1.65 -20.49 7.97
C LEU A 449 1.80 -22.02 7.85
N LEU A 450 2.56 -22.66 8.75
CA LEU A 450 2.78 -24.10 8.74
C LEU A 450 1.48 -24.91 8.90
N TRP A 451 0.46 -24.34 9.55
CA TRP A 451 -0.82 -25.01 9.78
C TRP A 451 -1.56 -25.39 8.50
N ILE A 452 -1.26 -24.77 7.35
CA ILE A 452 -1.87 -25.13 6.06
C ILE A 452 -1.56 -26.58 5.64
N ASN A 453 -0.50 -27.17 6.20
CA ASN A 453 -0.07 -28.52 5.89
C ASN A 453 -0.43 -29.53 6.99
N GLU A 454 -1.01 -29.05 8.09
CA GLU A 454 -1.28 -29.87 9.27
C GLU A 454 -2.64 -30.57 9.19
N ILE A 455 -2.65 -31.84 9.60
CA ILE A 455 -3.86 -32.67 9.64
C ILE A 455 -4.78 -32.21 10.79
N ASN A 456 -4.20 -31.67 11.86
CA ASN A 456 -4.88 -31.22 13.07
C ASN A 456 -5.24 -29.72 13.07
N LEU A 457 -5.25 -29.06 11.90
CA LEU A 457 -5.65 -27.65 11.75
C LEU A 457 -6.99 -27.33 12.45
N SER A 458 -7.95 -28.27 12.45
CA SER A 458 -9.23 -28.07 13.14
C SER A 458 -9.09 -27.90 14.65
N ASN A 459 -8.16 -28.62 15.29
CA ASN A 459 -7.89 -28.50 16.73
C ASN A 459 -7.25 -27.14 17.04
N HIS A 460 -6.28 -26.72 16.23
CA HIS A 460 -5.64 -25.41 16.36
C HIS A 460 -6.65 -24.27 16.20
N LEU A 461 -7.56 -24.36 15.23
CA LEU A 461 -8.62 -23.35 15.08
C LEU A 461 -9.63 -23.39 16.23
N LYS A 462 -9.94 -24.56 16.81
CA LYS A 462 -10.79 -24.64 18.01
C LYS A 462 -10.15 -23.94 19.20
N GLU A 463 -8.87 -24.16 19.44
CA GLU A 463 -8.10 -23.46 20.48
C GLU A 463 -8.14 -21.95 20.26
N VAL A 464 -7.89 -21.50 19.03
CA VAL A 464 -8.01 -20.09 18.65
C VAL A 464 -9.42 -19.55 18.92
N PHE A 465 -10.48 -20.24 18.50
CA PHE A 465 -11.85 -19.79 18.76
C PHE A 465 -12.19 -19.79 20.26
N ASP A 466 -11.62 -20.69 21.05
CA ASP A 466 -11.77 -20.71 22.49
C ASP A 466 -11.11 -19.50 23.16
N ILE A 467 -9.91 -19.13 22.72
CA ILE A 467 -9.22 -17.90 23.15
C ILE A 467 -10.04 -16.67 22.76
N LEU A 468 -10.67 -16.66 21.58
CA LEU A 468 -11.45 -15.53 21.07
C LEU A 468 -12.86 -15.40 21.68
N LYS A 469 -13.32 -16.37 22.49
CA LYS A 469 -14.65 -16.32 23.15
C LYS A 469 -14.96 -15.01 23.87
N PRO A 470 -14.03 -14.38 24.62
CA PRO A 470 -14.28 -13.12 25.33
C PRO A 470 -14.61 -11.95 24.39
N LEU A 471 -14.22 -12.03 23.11
CA LEU A 471 -14.54 -10.99 22.12
C LEU A 471 -16.01 -11.03 21.65
N ALA A 472 -16.74 -12.10 21.96
CA ALA A 472 -18.13 -12.31 21.55
C ALA A 472 -18.36 -12.05 20.04
N ILE A 473 -17.46 -12.59 19.21
CA ILE A 473 -17.45 -12.39 17.74
C ILE A 473 -18.27 -13.44 16.97
N ALA A 474 -18.61 -14.55 17.62
CA ALA A 474 -19.37 -15.66 17.06
C ALA A 474 -20.66 -15.92 17.86
N GLN A 475 -21.69 -16.44 17.20
CA GLN A 475 -22.94 -16.84 17.87
C GLN A 475 -22.67 -17.96 18.88
N LYS A 476 -23.42 -18.03 19.99
CA LYS A 476 -23.29 -19.11 20.99
C LYS A 476 -23.50 -20.53 20.41
N SER A 477 -24.19 -20.63 19.29
CA SER A 477 -24.40 -21.87 18.54
C SER A 477 -23.22 -22.26 17.66
N SER A 478 -22.19 -21.41 17.55
CA SER A 478 -20.99 -21.67 16.75
C SER A 478 -20.19 -22.78 17.38
N LYS A 479 -19.98 -23.85 16.62
CA LYS A 479 -19.11 -24.97 16.98
C LYS A 479 -18.47 -25.43 15.68
N LEU A 480 -17.14 -25.49 15.65
CA LEU A 480 -16.44 -26.02 14.49
C LEU A 480 -16.87 -27.47 14.31
N ILE A 481 -17.54 -27.75 13.18
CA ILE A 481 -18.01 -29.09 12.86
C ILE A 481 -16.90 -29.75 12.09
N ASP A 482 -16.01 -30.44 12.81
CA ASP A 482 -15.11 -31.40 12.18
C ASP A 482 -15.95 -32.44 11.43
N ASP A 483 -15.44 -32.96 10.33
CA ASP A 483 -16.05 -34.14 9.74
C ASP A 483 -15.96 -35.30 10.74
N VAL A 484 -17.06 -35.55 11.45
CA VAL A 484 -17.42 -36.93 11.76
C VAL A 484 -17.71 -37.55 10.41
N LEU A 485 -16.71 -38.23 9.85
CA LEU A 485 -16.79 -39.50 9.14
C LEU A 485 -15.37 -39.87 8.65
N ILE A 486 -14.67 -40.66 9.48
CA ILE A 486 -14.08 -41.87 8.90
C ILE A 486 -15.27 -42.68 8.39
N SER A 487 -15.46 -42.69 7.07
CA SER A 487 -16.17 -43.75 6.37
C SER A 487 -15.57 -43.89 4.98
#